data_AF-A0A8J7WC51-F1
#
_entry.id   AF-A0A8J7WC51-F1
#
_cell.length_a   1.000
_cell.length_b   1.000
_cell.length_c   1.000
_cell.angle_alpha   90.00
_cell.angle_beta   90.00
_cell.angle_gamma   90.00
#
_symmetry.space_group_name_H-M   'P 1'
#
loop_
_entity.id
_entity.type
_entity.pdbx_description
1 polymer ?
#
loop_
_entity_poly.entity_id
_entity_poly.type
_entity_poly.pdbx_seq_one_letter_code
_entity_poly.pdbx_strand_id
1 'polypeptide(L)' 'MISKIVLLFLAFIAVLGIFGKLRLPGAKQIADRRCRACGRFRIGKGPCPCGKG' A
#
# COMPACT_ATOMS: atom_id res chain seq x y z
N MET A 1 -13.65 27.31 -21.69
CA MET A 1 -12.92 26.17 -22.28
C MET A 1 -11.93 25.55 -21.29
N ILE A 2 -11.19 26.34 -20.51
CA ILE A 2 -10.27 25.85 -19.44
C ILE A 2 -10.98 25.06 -18.33
N SER A 3 -12.14 25.53 -17.85
CA SER A 3 -12.90 24.84 -16.79
C SER A 3 -13.24 23.40 -17.13
N LYS A 4 -13.49 23.10 -18.42
CA LYS A 4 -13.83 21.76 -18.91
C LYS A 4 -12.63 20.82 -18.85
N ILE A 5 -11.43 21.33 -19.13
CA ILE A 5 -10.16 20.58 -19.04
C ILE A 5 -9.85 20.27 -17.57
N VAL A 6 -10.00 21.27 -16.69
CA VAL A 6 -9.82 21.11 -15.24
C VAL A 6 -10.78 20.05 -14.71
N LEU A 7 -12.06 20.10 -15.09
CA LEU A 7 -13.07 19.13 -14.65
C LEU A 7 -12.74 17.70 -15.11
N LEU A 8 -12.32 17.52 -16.36
CA LEU A 8 -11.91 16.21 -16.89
C LEU A 8 -10.66 15.67 -16.18
N PHE A 9 -9.69 16.53 -15.89
CA PHE A 9 -8.46 16.14 -15.20
C PHE A 9 -8.71 15.72 -13.75
N LEU A 10 -9.54 16.48 -13.01
CA LEU A 10 -9.94 16.11 -11.65
C LEU A 10 -10.74 14.80 -11.63
N ALA A 11 -11.69 14.64 -12.55
CA ALA A 11 -12.47 13.40 -12.65
C ALA A 11 -11.56 12.19 -12.94
N PHE A 12 -10.58 12.34 -13.84
CA PHE A 12 -9.63 11.29 -14.19
C PHE A 12 -8.79 10.85 -12.97
N ILE A 13 -8.20 11.79 -12.23
CA ILE A 13 -7.40 11.47 -11.03
C ILE A 13 -8.27 10.85 -9.93
N ALA A 14 -9.51 11.33 -9.74
CA ALA A 14 -10.44 10.76 -8.76
C ALA A 14 -10.77 9.29 -9.07
N VAL A 15 -11.06 8.97 -10.35
CA VAL A 15 -11.28 7.60 -10.79
C VAL A 15 -10.04 6.75 -10.58
N LEU A 16 -8.86 7.21 -11.04
CA LEU A 16 -7.59 6.49 -10.85
C LEU A 16 -7.26 6.27 -9.37
N GLY A 17 -7.57 7.21 -8.49
CA GLY A 17 -7.36 7.08 -7.05
C GLY A 17 -8.27 6.04 -6.40
N ILE A 18 -9.56 6.02 -6.75
CA ILE A 18 -10.51 5.01 -6.26
C ILE A 18 -10.15 3.63 -6.84
N PHE A 19 -9.82 3.56 -8.13
CA PHE A 19 -9.39 2.32 -8.78
C PHE A 19 -8.05 1.83 -8.24
N GLY A 20 -7.10 2.73 -7.99
CA GLY A 20 -5.79 2.42 -7.39
C GLY A 20 -5.91 1.94 -5.95
N LYS A 21 -6.80 2.54 -5.16
CA LYS A 21 -7.12 2.09 -3.80
C LYS A 21 -7.72 0.68 -3.79
N LEU A 22 -8.60 0.36 -4.76
CA LEU A 22 -9.13 -1.00 -4.91
C LEU A 22 -8.12 -1.99 -5.52
N ARG A 23 -7.21 -1.56 -6.40
CA ARG A 23 -6.17 -2.39 -7.03
C ARG A 23 -4.92 -2.60 -6.17
N LEU A 24 -4.73 -1.88 -5.07
CA LEU A 24 -3.70 -2.19 -4.07
C LEU A 24 -4.29 -2.88 -2.80
N PRO A 25 -4.85 -4.09 -2.89
CA PRO A 25 -5.15 -4.93 -1.73
C PRO A 25 -3.89 -5.52 -1.07
N GLY A 26 -2.70 -4.94 -1.30
CA GLY A 26 -1.40 -5.44 -0.87
C GLY A 26 -0.57 -4.48 -0.01
N ALA A 27 -0.98 -3.21 0.16
CA ALA A 27 -0.24 -2.29 1.04
C ALA A 27 -0.21 -2.76 2.50
N LYS A 28 -1.26 -3.48 2.95
CA LYS A 28 -1.27 -4.18 4.25
C LYS A 28 -0.26 -5.33 4.29
N GLN A 29 -0.08 -6.07 3.20
CA GLN A 29 0.88 -7.18 3.15
C GLN A 29 2.35 -6.70 3.21
N ILE A 30 2.65 -5.47 2.78
CA ILE A 30 3.98 -4.88 2.95
C ILE A 30 4.24 -4.55 4.44
N ALA A 31 3.20 -4.15 5.19
CA ALA A 31 3.29 -3.93 6.63
C ALA A 31 3.34 -5.24 7.45
N ASP A 32 2.72 -6.32 6.96
CA ASP A 32 2.67 -7.63 7.61
C ASP A 32 3.96 -8.47 7.50
N ARG A 33 5.00 -7.97 6.82
CA ARG A 33 6.34 -8.56 6.96
C ARG A 33 6.98 -8.27 8.32
N ARG A 34 6.23 -7.73 9.29
CA ARG A 34 6.70 -7.56 10.67
C ARG A 34 6.46 -8.84 11.47
N CYS A 35 7.44 -9.19 12.26
CA CYS A 35 7.41 -10.32 13.19
C CYS A 35 6.38 -10.03 14.30
N ARG A 36 5.29 -10.80 14.39
CA ARG A 36 4.21 -10.56 15.39
C ARG A 36 4.70 -10.54 16.85
N ALA A 37 5.77 -11.28 17.15
CA ALA A 37 6.30 -11.37 18.52
C ALA A 37 7.13 -10.15 18.96
N CYS A 38 7.77 -9.42 18.02
CA CYS A 38 8.63 -8.28 18.36
C CYS A 38 8.37 -7.00 17.53
N GLY A 39 7.41 -7.01 16.61
CA GLY A 39 7.05 -5.89 15.72
C GLY A 39 8.10 -5.55 14.66
N ARG A 40 9.25 -6.22 14.64
CA ARG A 40 10.40 -5.90 13.76
C ARG A 40 10.18 -6.44 12.35
N PHE A 41 10.60 -5.72 11.32
CA PHE A 41 10.52 -6.20 9.93
C PHE A 41 11.40 -7.44 9.72
N ARG A 42 10.82 -8.52 9.19
CA ARG A 42 11.54 -9.73 8.75
C ARG A 42 12.26 -9.41 7.44
N ILE A 43 13.56 -9.16 7.54
CA ILE A 43 14.45 -8.91 6.41
C ILE A 43 15.07 -10.26 6.02
N GLY A 44 14.71 -10.80 4.86
CA GLY A 44 15.19 -12.10 4.37
C GLY A 44 14.28 -13.31 4.71
N LYS A 45 14.72 -14.52 4.34
CA LYS A 45 14.03 -15.81 4.58
C LYS A 45 14.44 -16.48 5.91
N GLY A 46 15.22 -15.79 6.75
CA GLY A 46 15.68 -16.31 8.04
C GLY A 46 14.63 -16.13 9.16
N PRO A 47 14.73 -16.90 10.26
CA PRO A 47 13.90 -16.69 11.43
C PRO A 47 14.12 -15.29 12.00
N CYS A 48 13.05 -14.72 12.56
CA CYS A 48 13.09 -13.42 13.21
C CYS A 48 14.14 -13.42 14.34
N PRO A 49 14.99 -12.38 14.49
CA PRO A 49 16.09 -12.36 15.47
C PRO A 49 15.62 -12.46 16.93
N CYS A 50 14.32 -12.31 17.20
CA CYS A 50 13.75 -12.50 18.53
C CYS A 50 13.54 -13.98 18.90
N GLY A 51 13.89 -14.94 18.04
CA GLY A 51 13.75 -16.39 18.27
C GLY A 51 12.30 -16.91 18.37
N LYS A 52 11.32 -16.00 18.42
CA LYS A 52 9.87 -16.26 18.45
C LYS A 52 9.30 -16.05 17.03
N GLY A 53 9.81 -16.81 16.08
CA GLY A 53 9.57 -16.69 14.64
C GLY A 53 8.62 -17.74 14.10
#